data_AF-A0A931Q0W5-F1
#
_entry.id   AF-A0A931Q0W5-F1
#
_cell.length_a   1.000
_cell.length_b   1.000
_cell.length_c   1.000
_cell.angle_alpha   90.00
_cell.angle_beta   90.00
_cell.angle_gamma   90.00
#
_symmetry.space_group_name_H-M   'P 1'
#
loop_
_entity.id
_entity.type
_entity.pdbx_description
1 polymer ?
#
loop_
_entity_poly.entity_id
_entity_poly.type
_entity_poly.pdbx_seq_one_letter_code
_entity_poly.pdbx_strand_id
1 'polypeptide(L)'
;MRYGNGDGVFMRPVTSLDVCAHETGHGICQYTANLLYQGESGALNEGFSDIWGVCVEHWAAPAKQTWLIGEEITITQPALRSMANPNLFNQPDTYLGTNWFPQAGCTPSNANDRCGVHTNSGVLNYWFFLLSQGGSGTNDIGSIFNFGGIGIDRAQLIAFRAESVYLNSSANYLAARNATISAARDLNNGVIGSCEEVAVTNAWYAVGVGNAYSGNVNFTITSNNNDNAICGTSSATYSVNVSSGTPVTWSVYPTGIATLTPAGTSATLTRVSDGRVALTASITGGGCNGQSVSKQIGLGIPDISQRFPRQNPRVTGIPIQYTNYNSITQYVIQTNPKPGSYQTWSVSTTDPNLQWGYTPSNNTLGFIFSGDGYTATFTGIETNACGTDYGYIYCKSVASGGAGGGTPLLTTGDLFTISPNPTTGVLNVQTIDNSTFNSIRILDKMGNPVKLFTYQGDINSVTLNISDLPTDTYIISVLLGGTWSSKLFIKQ
;
A
#
# COMPACT_ATOMS: atom_id res chain seq x y z
N MET A 1 -20.20 -44.03 -12.16
CA MET A 1 -19.46 -43.95 -13.44
C MET A 1 -19.54 -45.29 -14.16
N ARG A 2 -19.41 -45.30 -15.50
CA ARG A 2 -19.28 -46.51 -16.33
C ARG A 2 -18.16 -46.27 -17.32
N TYR A 3 -17.23 -47.21 -17.46
CA TYR A 3 -16.06 -47.05 -18.32
C TYR A 3 -16.06 -48.12 -19.41
N GLY A 4 -15.89 -47.70 -20.66
CA GLY A 4 -15.71 -48.60 -21.79
C GLY A 4 -14.28 -49.11 -21.89
N ASN A 5 -14.09 -50.25 -22.57
CA ASN A 5 -12.77 -50.83 -22.81
C ASN A 5 -11.99 -50.13 -23.95
N GLY A 6 -12.59 -49.13 -24.59
CA GLY A 6 -12.11 -48.60 -25.87
C GLY A 6 -12.31 -49.60 -27.02
N ASP A 7 -12.02 -49.16 -28.23
CA ASP A 7 -12.05 -49.99 -29.44
C ASP A 7 -10.68 -50.60 -29.77
N GLY A 8 -9.63 -50.20 -29.03
CA GLY A 8 -8.25 -50.61 -29.27
C GLY A 8 -7.63 -50.00 -30.53
N VAL A 9 -8.34 -49.10 -31.22
CA VAL A 9 -7.91 -48.44 -32.46
C VAL A 9 -7.81 -46.93 -32.23
N PHE A 10 -8.91 -46.29 -31.83
CA PHE A 10 -8.96 -44.89 -31.47
C PHE A 10 -8.71 -44.69 -29.96
N MET A 11 -9.28 -45.57 -29.12
CA MET A 11 -9.24 -45.45 -27.66
C MET A 11 -8.78 -46.72 -26.95
N ARG A 12 -8.01 -46.53 -25.88
CA ARG A 12 -7.72 -47.50 -24.81
C ARG A 12 -8.92 -47.57 -23.84
N PRO A 13 -8.90 -48.46 -22.82
CA PRO A 13 -9.85 -48.37 -21.71
C PRO A 13 -9.88 -46.95 -21.12
N VAL A 14 -11.08 -46.37 -21.00
CA VAL A 14 -11.27 -44.94 -20.65
C VAL A 14 -11.17 -44.70 -19.14
N THR A 15 -10.05 -45.11 -18.54
CA THR A 15 -9.83 -45.10 -17.10
C THR A 15 -8.58 -44.32 -16.70
N SER A 16 -8.17 -43.33 -17.51
CA SER A 16 -7.12 -42.38 -17.10
C SER A 16 -7.61 -41.50 -15.95
N LEU A 17 -6.66 -40.91 -15.23
CA LEU A 17 -6.95 -40.20 -13.98
C LEU A 17 -7.86 -38.99 -14.22
N ASP A 18 -7.53 -38.18 -15.22
CA ASP A 18 -8.28 -37.02 -15.66
C ASP A 18 -9.72 -37.39 -16.11
N VAL A 19 -9.89 -38.50 -16.84
CA VAL A 19 -11.20 -39.00 -17.29
C VAL A 19 -12.03 -39.49 -16.11
N CYS A 20 -11.46 -40.29 -15.21
CA CYS A 20 -12.18 -40.72 -14.01
C CYS A 20 -12.58 -39.54 -13.12
N ALA A 21 -11.74 -38.51 -13.03
CA ALA A 21 -12.04 -37.28 -12.31
C ALA A 21 -13.10 -36.42 -13.04
N HIS A 22 -13.08 -36.36 -14.37
CA HIS A 22 -14.12 -35.73 -15.19
C HIS A 22 -15.49 -36.38 -14.96
N GLU A 23 -15.58 -37.72 -15.02
CA GLU A 23 -16.82 -38.44 -14.73
C GLU A 23 -17.32 -38.23 -13.28
N THR A 24 -16.40 -37.99 -12.34
CA THR A 24 -16.73 -37.60 -10.97
C THR A 24 -17.23 -36.16 -10.91
N GLY A 25 -16.68 -35.29 -11.74
CA GLY A 25 -17.09 -33.90 -11.94
C GLY A 25 -18.56 -33.76 -12.31
N HIS A 26 -19.08 -34.58 -13.23
CA HIS A 26 -20.51 -34.64 -13.51
C HIS A 26 -21.35 -34.94 -12.26
N GLY A 27 -20.86 -35.82 -11.39
CA GLY A 27 -21.48 -36.11 -10.09
C GLY A 27 -21.49 -34.89 -9.17
N ILE A 28 -20.37 -34.16 -9.07
CA ILE A 28 -20.31 -32.89 -8.32
C ILE A 28 -21.36 -31.93 -8.86
N CYS A 29 -21.40 -31.73 -10.18
CA CYS A 29 -22.35 -30.84 -10.84
C CYS A 29 -23.80 -31.21 -10.54
N GLN A 30 -24.15 -32.51 -10.64
CA GLN A 30 -25.49 -33.01 -10.37
C GLN A 30 -25.98 -32.67 -8.95
N TYR A 31 -25.10 -32.73 -7.95
CA TYR A 31 -25.43 -32.45 -6.54
C TYR A 31 -25.17 -31.01 -6.11
N THR A 32 -24.78 -30.13 -7.04
CA THR A 32 -24.52 -28.70 -6.80
C THR A 32 -25.37 -27.82 -7.73
N ALA A 33 -24.79 -27.29 -8.80
CA ALA A 33 -25.46 -26.40 -9.75
C ALA A 33 -26.59 -27.09 -10.53
N ASN A 34 -26.52 -28.41 -10.68
CA ASN A 34 -27.40 -29.26 -11.47
C ASN A 34 -27.59 -28.72 -12.90
N LEU A 35 -26.49 -28.35 -13.54
CA LEU A 35 -26.47 -27.75 -14.88
C LEU A 35 -27.14 -28.67 -15.90
N LEU A 36 -28.14 -28.14 -16.61
CA LEU A 36 -28.83 -28.88 -17.67
C LEU A 36 -27.82 -29.25 -18.75
N TYR A 37 -27.78 -30.52 -19.12
CA TYR A 37 -26.83 -31.06 -20.08
C TYR A 37 -27.24 -30.78 -21.54
N GLN A 38 -27.31 -29.49 -21.89
CA GLN A 38 -27.64 -28.96 -23.20
C GLN A 38 -27.18 -27.51 -23.35
N GLY A 39 -26.84 -27.06 -24.55
CA GLY A 39 -26.50 -25.67 -24.83
C GLY A 39 -25.37 -25.14 -23.93
N GLU A 40 -25.44 -23.87 -23.52
CA GLU A 40 -24.41 -23.27 -22.67
C GLU A 40 -24.30 -23.92 -21.29
N SER A 41 -25.42 -24.28 -20.65
CA SER A 41 -25.37 -24.94 -19.34
C SER A 41 -24.69 -26.31 -19.43
N GLY A 42 -24.87 -27.02 -20.54
CA GLY A 42 -24.19 -28.29 -20.78
C GLY A 42 -22.71 -28.09 -21.09
N ALA A 43 -22.35 -27.05 -21.84
CA ALA A 43 -20.96 -26.70 -22.09
C ALA A 43 -20.22 -26.31 -20.80
N LEU A 44 -20.89 -25.62 -19.87
CA LEU A 44 -20.36 -25.37 -18.53
C LEU A 44 -20.22 -26.67 -17.73
N ASN A 45 -21.18 -27.59 -17.81
CA ASN A 45 -21.12 -28.90 -17.13
C ASN A 45 -19.89 -29.72 -17.59
N GLU A 46 -19.67 -29.78 -18.90
CA GLU A 46 -18.46 -30.37 -19.49
C GLU A 46 -17.18 -29.66 -19.03
N GLY A 47 -17.14 -28.33 -19.11
CA GLY A 47 -15.96 -27.57 -18.74
C GLY A 47 -15.62 -27.65 -17.25
N PHE A 48 -16.60 -27.66 -16.34
CA PHE A 48 -16.33 -27.92 -14.91
C PHE A 48 -15.79 -29.34 -14.70
N SER A 49 -16.28 -30.32 -15.44
CA SER A 49 -15.79 -31.70 -15.36
C SER A 49 -14.33 -31.80 -15.82
N ASP A 50 -13.95 -31.12 -16.91
CA ASP A 50 -12.55 -30.96 -17.34
C ASP A 50 -11.69 -30.24 -16.29
N ILE A 51 -12.20 -29.17 -15.68
CA ILE A 51 -11.52 -28.48 -14.56
C ILE A 51 -11.21 -29.45 -13.42
N TRP A 52 -12.17 -30.30 -13.04
CA TRP A 52 -11.96 -31.30 -11.98
C TRP A 52 -10.95 -32.37 -12.40
N GLY A 53 -10.98 -32.79 -13.66
CA GLY A 53 -9.95 -33.65 -14.26
C GLY A 53 -8.54 -33.08 -14.05
N VAL A 54 -8.35 -31.83 -14.45
CA VAL A 54 -7.08 -31.11 -14.33
C VAL A 54 -6.65 -30.88 -12.89
N CYS A 55 -7.57 -30.52 -12.00
CA CYS A 55 -7.24 -30.27 -10.59
C CYS A 55 -6.77 -31.56 -9.89
N VAL A 56 -7.45 -32.69 -10.16
CA VAL A 56 -7.07 -33.99 -9.58
C VAL A 56 -5.74 -34.46 -10.16
N GLU A 57 -5.53 -34.33 -11.46
CA GLU A 57 -4.26 -34.71 -12.07
C GLU A 57 -3.10 -33.83 -11.61
N HIS A 58 -3.30 -32.52 -11.50
CA HIS A 58 -2.32 -31.60 -10.94
C HIS A 58 -1.89 -32.03 -9.52
N TRP A 59 -2.85 -32.43 -8.68
CA TRP A 59 -2.59 -32.82 -7.30
C TRP A 59 -1.92 -34.20 -7.18
N ALA A 60 -2.42 -35.21 -7.89
CA ALA A 60 -1.97 -36.60 -7.74
C ALA A 60 -0.80 -36.99 -8.66
N ALA A 61 -0.64 -36.30 -9.79
CA ALA A 61 0.35 -36.63 -10.82
C ALA A 61 0.92 -35.36 -11.51
N PRO A 62 1.56 -34.45 -10.77
CA PRO A 62 2.02 -33.15 -11.29
C PRO A 62 3.06 -33.21 -12.42
N ALA A 63 3.65 -34.37 -12.70
CA ALA A 63 4.57 -34.57 -13.81
C ALA A 63 3.87 -34.84 -15.16
N LYS A 64 2.54 -35.03 -15.16
CA LYS A 64 1.73 -35.27 -16.35
C LYS A 64 1.39 -33.99 -17.11
N GLN A 65 0.77 -34.15 -18.28
CA GLN A 65 0.35 -33.06 -19.15
C GLN A 65 -0.99 -32.46 -18.68
N THR A 66 -0.95 -31.77 -17.54
CA THR A 66 -2.09 -31.23 -16.78
C THR A 66 -3.14 -30.43 -17.59
N TRP A 67 -2.84 -29.96 -18.80
CA TRP A 67 -3.76 -29.13 -19.60
C TRP A 67 -4.33 -29.85 -20.83
N LEU A 68 -4.05 -31.14 -20.97
CA LEU A 68 -4.70 -32.01 -21.95
C LEU A 68 -5.77 -32.84 -21.24
N ILE A 69 -6.78 -33.25 -22.00
CA ILE A 69 -7.83 -34.16 -21.53
C ILE A 69 -7.83 -35.38 -22.43
N GLY A 70 -7.68 -36.56 -21.83
CA GLY A 70 -7.73 -37.86 -22.47
C GLY A 70 -6.48 -38.22 -23.28
N GLU A 71 -5.32 -37.64 -22.99
CA GLU A 71 -4.05 -37.94 -23.65
C GLU A 71 -3.61 -39.40 -23.43
N GLU A 72 -3.94 -39.99 -22.27
CA GLU A 72 -3.58 -41.39 -21.97
C GLU A 72 -4.56 -42.41 -22.57
N ILE A 73 -5.78 -42.00 -22.90
CA ILE A 73 -6.82 -42.90 -23.44
C ILE A 73 -6.87 -42.87 -24.96
N THR A 74 -6.30 -41.86 -25.61
CA THR A 74 -6.26 -41.74 -27.06
C THR A 74 -5.05 -42.46 -27.66
N ILE A 75 -5.23 -43.10 -28.82
CA ILE A 75 -4.18 -43.86 -29.51
C ILE A 75 -3.66 -43.09 -30.73
N THR A 76 -4.56 -42.51 -31.53
CA THR A 76 -4.23 -41.90 -32.83
C THR A 76 -4.13 -40.38 -32.79
N GLN A 77 -4.42 -39.76 -31.65
CA GLN A 77 -4.38 -38.32 -31.46
C GLN A 77 -3.71 -37.99 -30.12
N PRO A 78 -3.14 -36.79 -29.95
CA PRO A 78 -2.41 -36.43 -28.74
C PRO A 78 -3.30 -36.27 -27.50
N ALA A 79 -4.57 -35.89 -27.67
CA ALA A 79 -5.57 -35.78 -26.61
C ALA A 79 -6.98 -35.69 -27.23
N LEU A 80 -8.04 -35.70 -26.41
CA LEU A 80 -9.39 -35.34 -26.84
C LEU A 80 -9.57 -33.82 -26.90
N ARG A 81 -9.01 -33.10 -25.91
CA ARG A 81 -9.15 -31.65 -25.76
C ARG A 81 -7.86 -31.05 -25.20
N SER A 82 -7.70 -29.74 -25.39
CA SER A 82 -6.69 -28.95 -24.69
C SER A 82 -7.36 -27.76 -24.01
N MET A 83 -7.13 -27.61 -22.70
CA MET A 83 -7.59 -26.44 -21.97
C MET A 83 -6.69 -25.23 -22.23
N ALA A 84 -5.40 -25.44 -22.54
CA ALA A 84 -4.46 -24.35 -22.83
C ALA A 84 -4.56 -23.82 -24.27
N ASN A 85 -5.04 -24.64 -25.22
CA ASN A 85 -5.27 -24.26 -26.61
C ASN A 85 -6.44 -25.05 -27.22
N PRO A 86 -7.70 -24.68 -26.91
CA PRO A 86 -8.88 -25.38 -27.43
C PRO A 86 -8.93 -25.48 -28.96
N ASN A 87 -8.42 -24.47 -29.66
CA ASN A 87 -8.38 -24.42 -31.12
C ASN A 87 -7.60 -25.59 -31.74
N LEU A 88 -6.64 -26.19 -31.01
CA LEU A 88 -5.90 -27.38 -31.45
C LEU A 88 -6.82 -28.58 -31.75
N PHE A 89 -7.97 -28.65 -31.08
CA PHE A 89 -8.95 -29.73 -31.22
C PHE A 89 -10.31 -29.22 -31.71
N ASN A 90 -10.31 -28.13 -32.48
CA ASN A 90 -11.50 -27.50 -33.06
C ASN A 90 -12.56 -27.11 -32.01
N GLN A 91 -12.11 -26.64 -30.84
CA GLN A 91 -12.97 -26.04 -29.82
C GLN A 91 -12.71 -24.53 -29.73
N PRO A 92 -13.71 -23.70 -29.44
CA PRO A 92 -13.54 -22.27 -29.26
C PRO A 92 -12.75 -21.98 -27.98
N ASP A 93 -11.83 -21.03 -28.07
CA ASP A 93 -11.19 -20.40 -26.90
C ASP A 93 -11.84 -19.05 -26.53
N THR A 94 -12.66 -18.51 -27.44
CA THR A 94 -13.37 -17.24 -27.31
C THR A 94 -14.88 -17.47 -27.47
N TYR A 95 -15.67 -16.88 -26.58
CA TYR A 95 -17.13 -16.93 -26.62
C TYR A 95 -17.66 -16.35 -27.94
N LEU A 96 -18.47 -17.15 -28.66
CA LEU A 96 -18.95 -16.86 -30.02
C LEU A 96 -17.84 -16.66 -31.07
N GLY A 97 -16.61 -17.09 -30.77
CA GLY A 97 -15.45 -16.95 -31.63
C GLY A 97 -15.29 -18.09 -32.65
N THR A 98 -14.04 -18.25 -33.09
CA THR A 98 -13.61 -19.33 -33.98
C THR A 98 -13.96 -20.68 -33.37
N ASN A 99 -14.39 -21.65 -34.19
CA ASN A 99 -14.80 -23.00 -33.77
C ASN A 99 -16.05 -23.07 -32.86
N TRP A 100 -16.75 -21.96 -32.60
CA TRP A 100 -17.98 -21.98 -31.81
C TRP A 100 -19.10 -22.80 -32.47
N PHE A 101 -19.71 -23.71 -31.70
CA PHE A 101 -20.91 -24.43 -32.12
C PHE A 101 -22.15 -23.55 -31.96
N PRO A 102 -22.89 -23.22 -33.04
CA PRO A 102 -24.07 -22.35 -32.95
C PRO A 102 -25.21 -22.99 -32.16
N GLN A 103 -25.62 -22.33 -31.07
CA GLN A 103 -26.70 -22.83 -30.19
C GLN A 103 -28.04 -22.13 -30.43
N ALA A 104 -28.04 -20.96 -31.09
CA ALA A 104 -29.26 -20.24 -31.42
C ALA A 104 -30.14 -21.07 -32.38
N GLY A 105 -31.36 -21.39 -31.95
CA GLY A 105 -32.28 -22.24 -32.72
C GLY A 105 -31.92 -23.72 -32.75
N CYS A 106 -30.95 -24.17 -31.96
CA CYS A 106 -30.57 -25.57 -31.88
C CYS A 106 -31.53 -26.36 -30.97
N THR A 107 -32.07 -27.47 -31.48
CA THR A 107 -32.83 -28.44 -30.67
C THR A 107 -31.87 -29.53 -30.15
N PRO A 108 -31.68 -29.69 -28.83
CA PRO A 108 -30.70 -30.63 -28.29
C PRO A 108 -31.00 -32.10 -28.62
N SER A 109 -29.99 -32.84 -29.07
CA SER A 109 -30.05 -34.27 -29.35
C SER A 109 -28.68 -34.91 -29.13
N ASN A 110 -28.59 -36.24 -29.10
CA ASN A 110 -27.27 -36.89 -29.06
C ASN A 110 -26.47 -36.68 -30.36
N ALA A 111 -27.13 -36.48 -31.49
CA ALA A 111 -26.48 -36.35 -32.80
C ALA A 111 -25.77 -35.00 -33.00
N ASN A 112 -26.19 -33.97 -32.28
CA ASN A 112 -25.58 -32.64 -32.32
C ASN A 112 -24.91 -32.27 -30.99
N ASP A 113 -24.46 -33.29 -30.26
CA ASP A 113 -23.75 -33.11 -29.00
C ASP A 113 -24.53 -32.22 -28.01
N ARG A 114 -25.84 -32.42 -27.92
CA ARG A 114 -26.75 -31.63 -27.08
C ARG A 114 -26.62 -30.12 -27.31
N CYS A 115 -26.41 -29.73 -28.56
CA CYS A 115 -26.03 -28.38 -29.00
C CYS A 115 -24.60 -27.99 -28.62
N GLY A 116 -23.64 -28.87 -28.90
CA GLY A 116 -22.21 -28.62 -28.79
C GLY A 116 -21.69 -28.45 -27.36
N VAL A 117 -22.13 -29.28 -26.41
CA VAL A 117 -21.67 -29.21 -25.01
C VAL A 117 -20.17 -29.47 -24.89
N HIS A 118 -19.66 -30.51 -25.56
CA HIS A 118 -18.23 -30.79 -25.57
C HIS A 118 -17.51 -29.75 -26.40
N THR A 119 -18.04 -29.31 -27.55
CA THR A 119 -17.38 -28.27 -28.37
C THR A 119 -17.23 -26.97 -27.57
N ASN A 120 -18.33 -26.36 -27.13
CA ASN A 120 -18.30 -25.04 -26.54
C ASN A 120 -17.66 -25.01 -25.15
N SER A 121 -17.45 -26.15 -24.47
CA SER A 121 -16.70 -26.24 -23.19
C SER A 121 -15.30 -25.63 -23.27
N GLY A 122 -14.70 -25.57 -24.47
CA GLY A 122 -13.40 -24.95 -24.74
C GLY A 122 -13.26 -23.54 -24.16
N VAL A 123 -14.34 -22.74 -24.13
CA VAL A 123 -14.31 -21.38 -23.58
C VAL A 123 -14.09 -21.40 -22.06
N LEU A 124 -14.81 -22.26 -21.33
CA LEU A 124 -14.61 -22.39 -19.88
C LEU A 124 -13.25 -23.04 -19.56
N ASN A 125 -12.82 -23.98 -20.39
CA ASN A 125 -11.53 -24.64 -20.27
C ASN A 125 -10.38 -23.64 -20.39
N TYR A 126 -10.39 -22.80 -21.42
CA TYR A 126 -9.37 -21.77 -21.61
C TYR A 126 -9.46 -20.67 -20.56
N TRP A 127 -10.67 -20.32 -20.13
CA TRP A 127 -10.86 -19.41 -18.99
C TRP A 127 -10.14 -19.93 -17.74
N PHE A 128 -10.29 -21.21 -17.41
CA PHE A 128 -9.66 -21.79 -16.22
C PHE A 128 -8.14 -21.88 -16.36
N PHE A 129 -7.64 -22.21 -17.55
CA PHE A 129 -6.22 -22.15 -17.86
C PHE A 129 -5.67 -20.73 -17.64
N LEU A 130 -6.29 -19.72 -18.24
CA LEU A 130 -5.87 -18.32 -18.12
C LEU A 130 -5.99 -17.80 -16.68
N LEU A 131 -7.03 -18.16 -15.95
CA LEU A 131 -7.15 -17.83 -14.53
C LEU A 131 -5.99 -18.41 -13.73
N SER A 132 -5.61 -19.65 -14.03
CA SER A 132 -4.56 -20.37 -13.31
C SER A 132 -3.15 -19.89 -13.66
N GLN A 133 -2.85 -19.73 -14.95
CA GLN A 133 -1.49 -19.48 -15.47
C GLN A 133 -1.26 -18.00 -15.83
N GLY A 134 -2.32 -17.23 -16.06
CA GLY A 134 -2.25 -15.92 -16.67
C GLY A 134 -2.08 -16.04 -18.17
N GLY A 135 -1.92 -14.88 -18.82
CA GLY A 135 -1.70 -14.84 -20.26
C GLY A 135 -1.70 -13.43 -20.80
N SER A 136 -1.24 -13.31 -22.03
CA SER A 136 -1.28 -12.08 -22.80
C SER A 136 -1.63 -12.38 -24.25
N GLY A 137 -2.45 -11.54 -24.88
CA GLY A 137 -2.81 -11.71 -26.28
C GLY A 137 -4.00 -10.86 -26.70
N THR A 138 -4.54 -11.20 -27.87
CA THR A 138 -5.76 -10.63 -28.43
C THR A 138 -6.68 -11.79 -28.80
N ASN A 139 -7.92 -11.79 -28.32
CA ASN A 139 -8.89 -12.84 -28.64
C ASN A 139 -9.61 -12.60 -29.98
N ASP A 140 -10.48 -13.52 -30.38
CA ASP A 140 -11.18 -13.48 -31.68
C ASP A 140 -12.03 -12.22 -31.91
N ILE A 141 -12.45 -11.55 -30.83
CA ILE A 141 -13.28 -10.33 -30.89
C ILE A 141 -12.46 -9.04 -30.71
N GLY A 142 -11.13 -9.12 -30.74
CA GLY A 142 -10.22 -7.96 -30.67
C GLY A 142 -9.95 -7.44 -29.26
N SER A 143 -10.30 -8.18 -28.22
CA SER A 143 -10.01 -7.80 -26.83
C SER A 143 -8.55 -8.11 -26.47
N ILE A 144 -7.79 -7.07 -26.09
CA ILE A 144 -6.38 -7.17 -25.73
C ILE A 144 -6.27 -7.38 -24.21
N PHE A 145 -5.63 -8.46 -23.78
CA PHE A 145 -5.47 -8.79 -22.36
C PHE A 145 -4.00 -9.07 -22.02
N ASN A 146 -3.63 -8.76 -20.77
CA ASN A 146 -2.35 -9.10 -20.17
C ASN A 146 -2.51 -9.13 -18.64
N PHE A 147 -2.45 -10.31 -18.02
CA PHE A 147 -2.57 -10.45 -16.57
C PHE A 147 -1.87 -11.73 -16.08
N GLY A 148 -1.48 -11.74 -14.79
CA GLY A 148 -0.88 -12.91 -14.15
C GLY A 148 -1.95 -13.86 -13.59
N GLY A 149 -1.67 -15.16 -13.62
CA GLY A 149 -2.54 -16.20 -13.06
C GLY A 149 -2.40 -16.36 -11.55
N ILE A 150 -3.45 -16.87 -10.91
CA ILE A 150 -3.53 -17.08 -9.45
C ILE A 150 -3.13 -18.50 -9.01
N GLY A 151 -2.71 -19.36 -9.94
CA GLY A 151 -2.41 -20.77 -9.71
C GLY A 151 -3.65 -21.66 -9.63
N ILE A 152 -3.47 -22.94 -9.96
CA ILE A 152 -4.54 -23.95 -9.96
C ILE A 152 -5.16 -24.08 -8.57
N ASP A 153 -4.35 -24.09 -7.51
CA ASP A 153 -4.80 -24.23 -6.12
C ASP A 153 -5.82 -23.16 -5.71
N ARG A 154 -5.67 -21.94 -6.23
CA ARG A 154 -6.63 -20.87 -5.94
C ARG A 154 -7.78 -20.84 -6.93
N ALA A 155 -7.51 -21.07 -8.21
CA ALA A 155 -8.52 -21.13 -9.25
C ALA A 155 -9.58 -22.21 -8.96
N GLN A 156 -9.16 -23.39 -8.49
CA GLN A 156 -10.09 -24.50 -8.17
C GLN A 156 -11.07 -24.15 -7.05
N LEU A 157 -10.64 -23.39 -6.04
CA LEU A 157 -11.53 -22.95 -4.96
C LEU A 157 -12.61 -22.01 -5.47
N ILE A 158 -12.25 -21.09 -6.39
CA ILE A 158 -13.19 -20.15 -7.02
C ILE A 158 -14.17 -20.91 -7.91
N ALA A 159 -13.67 -21.82 -8.76
CA ALA A 159 -14.51 -22.65 -9.61
C ALA A 159 -15.51 -23.46 -8.78
N PHE A 160 -15.05 -24.11 -7.71
CA PHE A 160 -15.88 -24.96 -6.87
C PHE A 160 -16.92 -24.15 -6.12
N ARG A 161 -16.53 -22.98 -5.59
CA ARG A 161 -17.46 -22.08 -4.90
C ARG A 161 -18.49 -21.48 -5.86
N ALA A 162 -18.11 -21.18 -7.10
CA ALA A 162 -19.05 -20.74 -8.13
C ALA A 162 -20.08 -21.83 -8.45
N GLU A 163 -19.63 -23.06 -8.72
CA GLU A 163 -20.49 -24.21 -9.03
C GLU A 163 -21.40 -24.58 -7.84
N SER A 164 -20.86 -24.65 -6.63
CA SER A 164 -21.59 -25.13 -5.45
C SER A 164 -22.58 -24.13 -4.85
N VAL A 165 -22.41 -22.83 -5.08
CA VAL A 165 -23.20 -21.80 -4.37
C VAL A 165 -23.90 -20.81 -5.28
N TYR A 166 -23.32 -20.46 -6.43
CA TYR A 166 -23.80 -19.33 -7.22
C TYR A 166 -24.46 -19.74 -8.54
N LEU A 167 -24.10 -20.91 -9.08
CA LEU A 167 -24.70 -21.42 -10.30
C LEU A 167 -26.03 -22.14 -10.05
N ASN A 168 -26.88 -22.11 -11.07
CA ASN A 168 -28.14 -22.86 -11.13
C ASN A 168 -28.23 -23.62 -12.45
N SER A 169 -29.24 -24.48 -12.58
CA SER A 169 -29.37 -25.43 -13.68
C SER A 169 -29.41 -24.81 -15.08
N SER A 170 -29.85 -23.56 -15.19
CA SER A 170 -29.98 -22.83 -16.46
C SER A 170 -28.83 -21.85 -16.75
N ALA A 171 -27.75 -21.91 -15.97
CA ALA A 171 -26.65 -20.96 -16.09
C ALA A 171 -26.03 -20.96 -17.49
N ASN A 172 -25.67 -19.76 -17.93
CA ASN A 172 -25.00 -19.48 -19.20
C ASN A 172 -23.62 -18.86 -18.93
N TYR A 173 -22.84 -18.53 -19.95
CA TYR A 173 -21.48 -18.00 -19.77
C TYR A 173 -21.44 -16.69 -18.97
N LEU A 174 -22.43 -15.82 -19.15
CA LEU A 174 -22.54 -14.59 -18.37
C LEU A 174 -22.85 -14.86 -16.89
N ALA A 175 -23.69 -15.87 -16.60
CA ALA A 175 -23.96 -16.31 -15.24
C ALA A 175 -22.70 -16.92 -14.59
N ALA A 176 -21.94 -17.73 -15.33
CA ALA A 176 -20.64 -18.27 -14.89
C ALA A 176 -19.64 -17.17 -14.54
N ARG A 177 -19.56 -16.12 -15.36
CA ARG A 177 -18.76 -14.94 -15.06
C ARG A 177 -19.16 -14.29 -13.74
N ASN A 178 -20.45 -14.01 -13.56
CA ASN A 178 -20.92 -13.35 -12.34
C ASN A 178 -20.76 -14.24 -11.09
N ALA A 179 -20.97 -15.54 -11.23
CA ALA A 179 -20.81 -16.54 -10.18
C ALA A 179 -19.35 -16.63 -9.70
N THR A 180 -18.40 -16.71 -10.63
CA THR A 180 -16.96 -16.81 -10.31
C THR A 180 -16.43 -15.50 -9.73
N ILE A 181 -16.89 -14.33 -10.17
CA ILE A 181 -16.58 -13.04 -9.54
C ILE A 181 -17.11 -13.01 -8.09
N SER A 182 -18.35 -13.48 -7.88
CA SER A 182 -18.95 -13.55 -6.54
C SER A 182 -18.20 -14.51 -5.63
N ALA A 183 -17.81 -15.67 -6.15
CA ALA A 183 -16.98 -16.64 -5.45
C ALA A 183 -15.60 -16.08 -5.06
N ALA A 184 -14.94 -15.33 -5.95
CA ALA A 184 -13.66 -14.70 -5.67
C ALA A 184 -13.76 -13.65 -4.53
N ARG A 185 -14.86 -12.90 -4.47
CA ARG A 185 -15.13 -11.96 -3.37
C ARG A 185 -15.42 -12.69 -2.06
N ASP A 186 -16.26 -13.72 -2.11
CA ASP A 186 -16.65 -14.51 -0.93
C ASP A 186 -15.44 -15.19 -0.27
N LEU A 187 -14.60 -15.84 -1.07
CA LEU A 187 -13.35 -16.46 -0.59
C LEU A 187 -12.32 -15.45 -0.04
N ASN A 188 -12.50 -14.17 -0.34
CA ASN A 188 -11.70 -13.06 0.16
C ASN A 188 -12.46 -12.18 1.15
N ASN A 189 -13.38 -12.76 1.94
CA ASN A 189 -14.13 -12.06 3.00
C ASN A 189 -14.89 -10.81 2.51
N GLY A 190 -15.40 -10.85 1.27
CA GLY A 190 -16.14 -9.75 0.67
C GLY A 190 -15.29 -8.58 0.15
N VAL A 191 -13.96 -8.72 0.11
CA VAL A 191 -13.07 -7.67 -0.41
C VAL A 191 -13.32 -7.49 -1.92
N ILE A 192 -13.78 -6.28 -2.28
CA ILE A 192 -13.89 -5.84 -3.67
C ILE A 192 -12.53 -5.34 -4.15
N GLY A 193 -12.12 -5.80 -5.33
CA GLY A 193 -10.82 -5.47 -5.93
C GLY A 193 -9.66 -6.31 -5.41
N SER A 194 -9.95 -7.48 -4.84
CA SER A 194 -8.92 -8.47 -4.53
C SER A 194 -8.23 -8.96 -5.80
N CYS A 195 -7.00 -9.49 -5.67
CA CYS A 195 -6.24 -9.98 -6.82
C CYS A 195 -6.92 -11.13 -7.55
N GLU A 196 -7.69 -11.94 -6.83
CA GLU A 196 -8.48 -13.04 -7.37
C GLU A 196 -9.67 -12.51 -8.16
N GLU A 197 -10.38 -11.49 -7.65
CA GLU A 197 -11.47 -10.85 -8.40
C GLU A 197 -10.96 -10.23 -9.72
N VAL A 198 -9.83 -9.53 -9.64
CA VAL A 198 -9.19 -8.91 -10.82
C VAL A 198 -8.81 -9.99 -11.84
N ALA A 199 -8.16 -11.07 -11.40
CA ALA A 199 -7.77 -12.19 -12.26
C ALA A 199 -8.99 -12.86 -12.92
N VAL A 200 -10.01 -13.21 -12.14
CA VAL A 200 -11.25 -13.85 -12.64
C VAL A 200 -11.92 -12.97 -13.69
N THR A 201 -12.05 -11.67 -13.41
CA THR A 201 -12.69 -10.73 -14.31
C THR A 201 -11.91 -10.60 -15.62
N ASN A 202 -10.59 -10.51 -15.54
CA ASN A 202 -9.73 -10.39 -16.73
C ASN A 202 -9.63 -11.69 -17.53
N ALA A 203 -9.68 -12.86 -16.87
CA ALA A 203 -9.78 -14.15 -17.56
C ALA A 203 -11.09 -14.27 -18.35
N TRP A 204 -12.22 -13.83 -17.79
CA TRP A 204 -13.49 -13.83 -18.52
C TRP A 204 -13.47 -12.87 -19.71
N TYR A 205 -12.91 -11.68 -19.52
CA TYR A 205 -12.69 -10.73 -20.60
C TYR A 205 -11.83 -11.32 -21.72
N ALA A 206 -10.76 -12.03 -21.37
CA ALA A 206 -9.87 -12.67 -22.33
C ALA A 206 -10.58 -13.73 -23.18
N VAL A 207 -11.52 -14.49 -22.62
CA VAL A 207 -12.35 -15.45 -23.38
C VAL A 207 -13.62 -14.82 -23.97
N GLY A 208 -13.72 -13.49 -24.00
CA GLY A 208 -14.79 -12.76 -24.70
C GLY A 208 -16.10 -12.61 -23.93
N VAL A 209 -16.10 -12.82 -22.61
CA VAL A 209 -17.31 -12.68 -21.77
C VAL A 209 -17.19 -11.44 -20.87
N GLY A 210 -17.94 -10.40 -21.22
CA GLY A 210 -18.01 -9.15 -20.45
C GLY A 210 -16.73 -8.31 -20.54
N ASN A 211 -16.67 -7.25 -19.73
CA ASN A 211 -15.57 -6.28 -19.77
C ASN A 211 -14.39 -6.67 -18.86
N ALA A 212 -13.22 -6.12 -19.17
CA ALA A 212 -12.04 -6.14 -18.30
C ALA A 212 -12.33 -5.47 -16.95
N TYR A 213 -11.55 -5.82 -15.93
CA TYR A 213 -11.66 -5.19 -14.62
C TYR A 213 -11.28 -3.70 -14.70
N SER A 214 -12.15 -2.83 -14.16
CA SER A 214 -11.97 -1.37 -14.21
C SER A 214 -12.04 -0.70 -12.83
N GLY A 215 -12.12 -1.49 -11.75
CA GLY A 215 -12.19 -0.97 -10.38
C GLY A 215 -10.81 -0.63 -9.80
N ASN A 216 -10.81 -0.13 -8.56
CA ASN A 216 -9.57 0.03 -7.80
C ASN A 216 -9.16 -1.32 -7.22
N VAL A 217 -7.90 -1.70 -7.42
CA VAL A 217 -7.32 -2.88 -6.77
C VAL A 217 -7.16 -2.57 -5.28
N ASN A 218 -7.64 -3.47 -4.42
CA ASN A 218 -7.64 -3.31 -2.97
C ASN A 218 -6.70 -4.32 -2.32
N PHE A 219 -5.53 -3.83 -1.92
CA PHE A 219 -4.63 -4.55 -1.04
C PHE A 219 -3.94 -3.55 -0.09
N THR A 220 -3.67 -4.02 1.11
CA THR A 220 -3.30 -3.26 2.29
C THR A 220 -2.24 -4.05 3.05
N ILE A 221 -1.34 -3.32 3.71
CA ILE A 221 -0.39 -3.91 4.63
C ILE A 221 -1.00 -3.86 6.04
N THR A 222 -1.24 -5.03 6.60
CA THR A 222 -1.64 -5.21 8.00
C THR A 222 -0.46 -5.64 8.84
N SER A 223 -0.55 -5.44 10.15
CA SER A 223 0.47 -5.88 11.11
C SER A 223 -0.20 -6.72 12.17
N ASN A 224 0.50 -7.75 12.65
CA ASN A 224 0.02 -8.65 13.71
C ASN A 224 -0.38 -7.94 15.01
N ASN A 225 0.17 -6.76 15.28
CA ASN A 225 -0.09 -5.99 16.51
C ASN A 225 -0.86 -4.67 16.28
N ASN A 226 -1.36 -4.40 15.06
CA ASN A 226 -1.88 -3.06 14.66
C ASN A 226 -0.89 -1.89 14.85
N ASP A 227 0.41 -2.20 14.96
CA ASP A 227 1.44 -1.22 15.27
C ASP A 227 1.76 -0.29 14.07
N ASN A 228 1.45 0.99 14.24
CA ASN A 228 1.99 2.08 13.43
C ASN A 228 3.39 2.51 13.91
N ALA A 229 3.90 1.93 14.99
CA ALA A 229 5.23 2.18 15.51
C ALA A 229 5.88 0.93 16.14
N ILE A 230 7.19 0.74 15.94
CA ILE A 230 7.98 -0.33 16.58
C ILE A 230 8.87 0.27 17.66
N CYS A 231 8.67 -0.10 18.92
CA CYS A 231 9.38 0.47 20.07
C CYS A 231 10.55 -0.40 20.56
N GLY A 232 11.62 0.21 21.09
CA GLY A 232 12.78 -0.53 21.61
C GLY A 232 13.53 -1.30 20.51
N THR A 233 14.18 -2.42 20.83
CA THR A 233 14.85 -3.30 19.84
C THR A 233 13.87 -4.30 19.19
N SER A 234 12.58 -4.01 19.21
CA SER A 234 11.54 -4.94 18.78
C SER A 234 11.47 -5.08 17.25
N SER A 235 10.85 -6.15 16.80
CA SER A 235 10.48 -6.40 15.41
C SER A 235 8.97 -6.58 15.30
N ALA A 236 8.38 -6.24 14.16
CA ALA A 236 6.98 -6.50 13.87
C ALA A 236 6.83 -7.18 12.51
N THR A 237 5.83 -8.07 12.41
CA THR A 237 5.53 -8.78 11.15
C THR A 237 4.36 -8.09 10.47
N TYR A 238 4.60 -7.77 9.20
CA TYR A 238 3.62 -7.15 8.32
C TYR A 238 3.22 -8.15 7.24
N SER A 239 1.94 -8.17 6.89
CA SER A 239 1.39 -9.03 5.86
C SER A 239 0.61 -8.18 4.86
N VAL A 240 0.66 -8.56 3.59
CA VAL A 240 -0.22 -8.01 2.57
C VAL A 240 -1.41 -8.98 2.38
N ASN A 241 -2.63 -8.46 2.26
CA ASN A 241 -3.86 -9.26 2.11
C ASN A 241 -4.01 -9.82 0.68
N VAL A 242 -3.01 -10.59 0.24
CA VAL A 242 -3.09 -11.41 -0.97
C VAL A 242 -2.98 -12.88 -0.60
N SER A 243 -3.39 -13.74 -1.52
CA SER A 243 -3.32 -15.19 -1.36
C SER A 243 -1.93 -15.70 -1.03
N SER A 244 -1.87 -16.71 -0.15
CA SER A 244 -0.64 -17.46 0.10
C SER A 244 -0.03 -17.96 -1.22
N GLY A 245 1.29 -17.90 -1.34
CA GLY A 245 2.00 -18.26 -2.57
C GLY A 245 2.08 -17.15 -3.63
N THR A 246 1.32 -16.05 -3.49
CA THR A 246 1.46 -14.90 -4.40
C THR A 246 2.88 -14.31 -4.29
N PRO A 247 3.61 -14.16 -5.40
CA PRO A 247 4.94 -13.55 -5.38
C PRO A 247 4.89 -12.08 -4.95
N VAL A 248 5.52 -11.76 -3.81
CA VAL A 248 5.61 -10.41 -3.27
C VAL A 248 7.05 -10.04 -3.00
N THR A 249 7.47 -8.90 -3.54
CA THR A 249 8.76 -8.28 -3.25
C THR A 249 8.55 -7.21 -2.20
N TRP A 250 9.28 -7.31 -1.10
CA TRP A 250 9.23 -6.34 -0.02
C TRP A 250 10.44 -5.42 -0.05
N SER A 251 10.24 -4.13 0.19
CA SER A 251 11.31 -3.13 0.28
C SER A 251 11.06 -2.16 1.43
N VAL A 252 12.15 -1.63 2.01
CA VAL A 252 12.09 -0.62 3.06
C VAL A 252 12.98 0.57 2.69
N TYR A 253 12.48 1.80 2.90
CA TYR A 253 13.23 3.03 2.68
C TYR A 253 12.89 4.09 3.74
N PRO A 254 13.83 4.93 4.21
CA PRO A 254 15.26 4.93 3.91
C PRO A 254 16.00 3.68 4.42
N THR A 255 17.10 3.32 3.76
CA THR A 255 17.98 2.24 4.21
C THR A 255 18.74 2.66 5.49
N GLY A 256 19.14 1.69 6.32
CA GLY A 256 19.89 1.93 7.55
C GLY A 256 19.05 2.19 8.81
N ILE A 257 17.74 2.48 8.67
CA ILE A 257 16.83 2.70 9.82
C ILE A 257 16.18 1.39 10.29
N ALA A 258 15.90 0.47 9.36
CA ALA A 258 15.41 -0.87 9.64
C ALA A 258 16.02 -1.90 8.70
N THR A 259 16.00 -3.16 9.15
CA THR A 259 16.24 -4.33 8.32
C THR A 259 14.93 -5.06 8.04
N LEU A 260 14.89 -5.76 6.91
CA LEU A 260 13.69 -6.44 6.42
C LEU A 260 14.02 -7.91 6.16
N THR A 261 13.21 -8.81 6.69
CA THR A 261 13.29 -10.26 6.43
C THR A 261 11.99 -10.70 5.75
N PRO A 262 11.97 -10.82 4.42
CA PRO A 262 10.79 -11.26 3.67
C PRO A 262 10.47 -12.74 3.91
N ALA A 263 9.18 -13.07 3.93
CA ALA A 263 8.63 -14.42 4.06
C ALA A 263 7.32 -14.52 3.24
N GLY A 264 7.44 -14.63 1.92
CA GLY A 264 6.31 -14.69 1.00
C GLY A 264 5.43 -13.43 1.07
N THR A 265 4.15 -13.63 1.39
CA THR A 265 3.16 -12.53 1.53
C THR A 265 3.30 -11.74 2.83
N SER A 266 4.36 -12.00 3.61
CA SER A 266 4.69 -11.28 4.83
C SER A 266 6.15 -10.86 4.85
N ALA A 267 6.48 -9.89 5.71
CA ALA A 267 7.85 -9.53 6.01
C ALA A 267 7.99 -9.06 7.46
N THR A 268 9.08 -9.46 8.10
CA THR A 268 9.44 -8.98 9.43
C THR A 268 10.35 -7.77 9.31
N LEU A 269 9.90 -6.66 9.88
CA LEU A 269 10.63 -5.40 9.95
C LEU A 269 11.27 -5.28 11.33
N THR A 270 12.60 -5.11 11.38
CA THR A 270 13.36 -4.98 12.63
C THR A 270 14.03 -3.63 12.70
N ARG A 271 13.80 -2.91 13.81
CA ARG A 271 14.38 -1.58 14.04
C ARG A 271 15.90 -1.66 14.18
N VAL A 272 16.62 -0.75 13.52
CA VAL A 272 18.08 -0.52 13.69
C VAL A 272 18.33 0.80 14.39
N SER A 273 17.65 1.87 13.97
CA SER A 273 17.73 3.20 14.59
C SER A 273 16.34 3.81 14.78
N ASP A 274 16.27 4.92 15.52
CA ASP A 274 15.08 5.77 15.47
C ASP A 274 14.88 6.35 14.07
N GLY A 275 13.62 6.54 13.70
CA GLY A 275 13.28 7.19 12.44
C GLY A 275 11.93 6.81 11.88
N ARG A 276 11.84 6.82 10.56
CA ARG A 276 10.63 6.48 9.81
C ARG A 276 11.03 5.70 8.58
N VAL A 277 10.25 4.67 8.28
CA VAL A 277 10.41 3.93 7.04
C VAL A 277 9.08 3.77 6.32
N ALA A 278 9.17 3.79 5.00
CA ALA A 278 8.16 3.30 4.08
C ALA A 278 8.43 1.81 3.84
N LEU A 279 7.52 0.95 4.31
CA LEU A 279 7.50 -0.46 3.98
C LEU A 279 6.60 -0.63 2.76
N THR A 280 7.15 -1.13 1.66
CA THR A 280 6.42 -1.34 0.41
C THR A 280 6.36 -2.83 0.10
N ALA A 281 5.16 -3.30 -0.23
CA ALA A 281 4.90 -4.62 -0.80
C ALA A 281 4.55 -4.44 -2.29
N SER A 282 5.34 -5.05 -3.17
CA SER A 282 5.14 -5.04 -4.63
C SER A 282 4.75 -6.44 -5.09
N ILE A 283 3.59 -6.55 -5.69
CA ILE A 283 3.05 -7.81 -6.20
C ILE A 283 3.65 -8.09 -7.57
N THR A 284 4.28 -9.25 -7.73
CA THR A 284 5.02 -9.65 -8.95
C THR A 284 4.42 -10.88 -9.63
N GLY A 285 3.19 -11.27 -9.27
CA GLY A 285 2.42 -12.35 -9.86
C GLY A 285 0.93 -12.27 -9.49
N GLY A 286 0.09 -13.14 -10.03
CA GLY A 286 -1.36 -13.06 -9.80
C GLY A 286 -2.08 -11.96 -10.57
N GLY A 287 -3.38 -11.79 -10.30
CA GLY A 287 -4.22 -10.79 -10.96
C GLY A 287 -3.83 -9.34 -10.68
N CYS A 288 -3.00 -9.09 -9.67
CA CYS A 288 -2.46 -7.78 -9.32
C CYS A 288 -1.00 -7.59 -9.76
N ASN A 289 -0.51 -8.34 -10.74
CA ASN A 289 0.88 -8.21 -11.18
C ASN A 289 1.24 -6.74 -11.49
N GLY A 290 2.35 -6.25 -10.92
CA GLY A 290 2.84 -4.89 -11.08
C GLY A 290 2.24 -3.86 -10.11
N GLN A 291 1.30 -4.26 -9.24
CA GLN A 291 0.73 -3.38 -8.23
C GLN A 291 1.62 -3.28 -6.97
N SER A 292 1.61 -2.14 -6.29
CA SER A 292 2.33 -1.97 -5.02
C SER A 292 1.56 -1.15 -3.99
N VAL A 293 1.79 -1.42 -2.71
CA VAL A 293 1.23 -0.68 -1.58
C VAL A 293 2.35 -0.33 -0.61
N SER A 294 2.31 0.88 -0.06
CA SER A 294 3.30 1.35 0.91
C SER A 294 2.64 1.76 2.21
N LYS A 295 3.21 1.32 3.34
CA LYS A 295 2.80 1.70 4.69
C LYS A 295 3.94 2.44 5.39
N GLN A 296 3.60 3.55 6.02
CA GLN A 296 4.54 4.36 6.78
C GLN A 296 4.59 3.88 8.22
N ILE A 297 5.79 3.60 8.73
CA ILE A 297 6.01 3.01 10.05
C ILE A 297 6.99 3.87 10.83
N GLY A 298 6.61 4.27 12.03
CA GLY A 298 7.51 4.91 12.99
C GLY A 298 8.42 3.88 13.65
N LEU A 299 9.70 4.18 13.80
CA LEU A 299 10.64 3.31 14.51
C LEU A 299 11.16 4.10 15.70
N GLY A 300 10.79 3.64 16.89
CA GLY A 300 11.06 4.28 18.18
C GLY A 300 10.36 5.62 18.37
N ILE A 301 10.99 6.51 19.15
CA ILE A 301 10.42 7.80 19.53
C ILE A 301 10.21 8.63 18.25
N PRO A 302 9.11 9.40 18.13
CA PRO A 302 8.91 10.27 16.97
C PRO A 302 10.12 11.16 16.75
N ASP A 303 10.33 11.57 15.50
CA ASP A 303 11.35 12.56 15.17
C ASP A 303 10.61 13.73 14.54
N ILE A 304 10.32 14.73 15.37
CA ILE A 304 9.71 15.99 14.94
C ILE A 304 10.79 17.00 14.52
N SER A 305 12.05 16.76 14.94
CA SER A 305 13.20 17.63 14.70
C SER A 305 13.63 17.77 13.24
N GLN A 306 13.35 16.79 12.38
CA GLN A 306 13.60 16.90 10.94
C GLN A 306 12.52 17.67 10.17
N ARG A 307 11.34 17.90 10.77
CA ARG A 307 10.25 18.70 10.17
C ARG A 307 10.28 20.15 10.63
N PHE A 308 10.74 20.38 11.86
CA PHE A 308 11.03 21.70 12.40
C PHE A 308 12.48 21.66 12.88
N PRO A 309 13.43 22.09 12.04
CA PRO A 309 14.85 21.92 12.31
C PRO A 309 15.20 22.37 13.72
N ARG A 310 15.89 21.50 14.48
CA ARG A 310 16.52 21.88 15.76
C ARG A 310 17.56 23.01 15.59
N GLN A 311 17.94 23.35 14.34
CA GLN A 311 18.82 24.46 13.94
C GLN A 311 18.72 24.71 12.41
N ASN A 312 18.87 25.98 12.00
CA ASN A 312 18.77 26.54 10.63
C ASN A 312 19.74 25.86 9.60
N PRO A 313 19.43 25.83 8.27
CA PRO A 313 19.48 27.04 7.46
C PRO A 313 18.27 27.20 6.51
N ARG A 314 17.73 28.42 6.40
CA ARG A 314 16.75 28.88 5.40
C ARG A 314 15.79 27.79 4.91
N VAL A 315 14.77 27.46 5.69
CA VAL A 315 13.62 26.75 5.13
C VAL A 315 12.73 27.77 4.40
N THR A 316 13.15 28.15 3.19
CA THR A 316 12.20 28.50 2.13
C THR A 316 11.45 27.21 1.79
N GLY A 317 10.31 26.97 2.45
CA GLY A 317 9.58 25.71 2.25
C GLY A 317 8.43 25.40 3.19
N ILE A 318 8.27 26.09 4.32
CA ILE A 318 7.01 25.99 5.09
C ILE A 318 5.98 26.86 4.36
N PRO A 319 4.88 26.31 3.81
CA PRO A 319 3.85 27.12 3.19
C PRO A 319 3.16 27.90 4.29
N ILE A 320 3.57 29.15 4.48
CA ILE A 320 2.84 30.10 5.29
C ILE A 320 1.78 30.69 4.37
N GLN A 321 0.53 30.29 4.57
CA GLN A 321 -0.60 30.93 3.89
C GLN A 321 -1.04 32.14 4.71
N TYR A 322 -1.34 33.22 4.00
CA TYR A 322 -1.78 34.49 4.57
C TYR A 322 -3.19 34.77 4.06
N THR A 323 -4.11 35.03 4.99
CA THR A 323 -5.46 35.46 4.65
C THR A 323 -5.70 36.80 5.34
N ASN A 324 -6.00 37.84 4.56
CA ASN A 324 -6.37 39.14 5.10
C ASN A 324 -7.88 39.18 5.33
N TYR A 325 -8.30 39.35 6.58
CA TYR A 325 -9.69 39.61 6.94
C TYR A 325 -9.74 40.89 7.78
N ASN A 326 -10.42 41.94 7.30
CA ASN A 326 -10.67 43.16 8.06
C ASN A 326 -9.44 43.78 8.77
N SER A 327 -8.28 43.85 8.08
CA SER A 327 -7.01 44.39 8.60
C SER A 327 -6.23 43.51 9.59
N ILE A 328 -6.64 42.24 9.76
CA ILE A 328 -5.93 41.25 10.59
C ILE A 328 -5.28 40.21 9.67
N THR A 329 -3.97 39.98 9.84
CA THR A 329 -3.21 38.98 9.07
C THR A 329 -3.09 37.68 9.87
N GLN A 330 -3.72 36.62 9.37
CA GLN A 330 -3.60 35.28 9.92
C GLN A 330 -2.50 34.48 9.22
N TYR A 331 -1.69 33.80 10.02
CA TYR A 331 -0.61 32.91 9.59
C TYR A 331 -1.02 31.47 9.85
N VAL A 332 -0.76 30.59 8.89
CA VAL A 332 -1.06 29.16 9.01
C VAL A 332 0.17 28.34 8.64
N ILE A 333 0.55 27.41 9.51
CA ILE A 333 1.64 26.45 9.30
C ILE A 333 1.07 25.04 9.24
N GLN A 334 1.39 24.31 8.17
CA GLN A 334 1.11 22.87 8.08
C GLN A 334 2.15 22.08 8.86
N THR A 335 1.70 21.30 9.85
CA THR A 335 2.58 20.65 10.83
C THR A 335 2.88 19.17 10.54
N ASN A 336 2.05 18.53 9.71
CA ASN A 336 2.23 17.17 9.20
C ASN A 336 2.72 16.13 10.25
N PRO A 337 1.97 15.87 11.34
CA PRO A 337 2.29 14.81 12.31
C PRO A 337 2.42 13.44 11.65
N LYS A 338 3.25 12.54 12.20
CA LYS A 338 3.46 11.21 11.61
C LYS A 338 2.19 10.38 11.76
N PRO A 339 1.87 9.50 10.78
CA PRO A 339 0.80 8.51 10.93
C PRO A 339 0.95 7.70 12.22
N GLY A 340 -0.10 7.66 13.05
CA GLY A 340 -0.06 7.00 14.36
C GLY A 340 0.57 7.81 15.50
N SER A 341 0.90 9.08 15.27
CA SER A 341 1.31 10.04 16.31
C SER A 341 0.30 11.17 16.44
N TYR A 342 0.34 11.88 17.56
CA TYR A 342 -0.44 13.07 17.82
C TYR A 342 0.47 14.22 18.26
N GLN A 343 0.11 15.45 17.87
CA GLN A 343 0.85 16.66 18.23
C GLN A 343 0.06 17.57 19.18
N THR A 344 0.71 18.05 20.23
CA THR A 344 0.28 19.22 21.00
C THR A 344 1.20 20.41 20.71
N TRP A 345 0.68 21.61 20.93
CA TRP A 345 1.43 22.84 20.74
C TRP A 345 1.27 23.73 21.97
N SER A 346 2.32 24.50 22.28
CA SER A 346 2.30 25.61 23.24
C SER A 346 3.07 26.80 22.67
N VAL A 347 2.90 28.00 23.23
CA VAL A 347 3.59 29.20 22.76
C VAL A 347 4.20 30.00 23.91
N SER A 348 5.38 30.55 23.67
CA SER A 348 5.96 31.64 24.46
C SER A 348 6.09 32.86 23.55
N THR A 349 5.57 34.02 23.96
CA THR A 349 5.46 35.19 23.09
C THR A 349 5.72 36.48 23.86
N THR A 350 6.24 37.48 23.15
CA THR A 350 6.37 38.87 23.64
C THR A 350 5.13 39.71 23.35
N ASP A 351 4.24 39.19 22.51
CA ASP A 351 2.97 39.82 22.20
C ASP A 351 1.92 39.43 23.26
N PRO A 352 1.49 40.38 24.12
CA PRO A 352 0.51 40.08 25.18
C PRO A 352 -0.87 39.72 24.64
N ASN A 353 -1.16 40.02 23.36
CA ASN A 353 -2.44 39.80 22.71
C ASN A 353 -2.35 38.82 21.52
N LEU A 354 -1.31 37.97 21.49
CA LEU A 354 -1.17 36.95 20.45
C LEU A 354 -2.39 36.02 20.44
N GLN A 355 -3.04 35.90 19.29
CA GLN A 355 -4.07 34.88 19.07
C GLN A 355 -3.43 33.69 18.35
N TRP A 356 -3.65 32.47 18.86
CA TRP A 356 -3.12 31.26 18.23
C TRP A 356 -3.98 30.04 18.54
N GLY A 357 -3.84 29.00 17.73
CA GLY A 357 -4.48 27.71 17.95
C GLY A 357 -3.94 26.63 17.02
N TYR A 358 -4.05 25.38 17.46
CA TYR A 358 -3.74 24.20 16.65
C TYR A 358 -5.02 23.44 16.31
N THR A 359 -5.19 23.07 15.05
CA THR A 359 -6.33 22.30 14.55
C THR A 359 -5.88 20.88 14.19
N PRO A 360 -6.17 19.86 15.03
CA PRO A 360 -5.70 18.50 14.78
C PRO A 360 -6.31 17.84 13.53
N SER A 361 -7.53 18.24 13.11
CA SER A 361 -8.23 17.60 12.00
C SER A 361 -7.58 17.85 10.63
N ASN A 362 -6.85 18.95 10.49
CA ASN A 362 -6.14 19.33 9.26
C ASN A 362 -4.65 19.66 9.52
N ASN A 363 -4.15 19.35 10.72
CA ASN A 363 -2.76 19.54 11.12
C ASN A 363 -2.22 20.97 10.96
N THR A 364 -3.05 21.98 11.20
CA THR A 364 -2.64 23.38 11.06
C THR A 364 -2.40 24.06 12.40
N LEU A 365 -1.27 24.76 12.50
CA LEU A 365 -1.01 25.74 13.54
C LEU A 365 -1.30 27.13 12.98
N GLY A 366 -2.31 27.82 13.53
CA GLY A 366 -2.70 29.17 13.15
C GLY A 366 -2.32 30.19 14.21
N PHE A 367 -1.86 31.38 13.82
CA PHE A 367 -1.60 32.48 14.75
C PHE A 367 -1.70 33.87 14.10
N ILE A 368 -1.87 34.90 14.93
CA ILE A 368 -2.03 36.31 14.57
C ILE A 368 -1.27 37.14 15.61
N PHE A 369 -0.32 37.95 15.15
CA PHE A 369 0.31 38.99 15.99
C PHE A 369 -0.59 40.23 16.08
N SER A 370 -0.62 40.86 17.25
CA SER A 370 -1.34 42.11 17.51
C SER A 370 -0.60 43.35 16.99
N GLY A 371 0.68 43.21 16.60
CA GLY A 371 1.50 44.29 16.05
C GLY A 371 2.90 43.86 15.59
N ASP A 372 3.70 44.86 15.22
CA ASP A 372 5.08 44.69 14.74
C ASP A 372 6.09 44.59 15.88
N GLY A 373 7.24 43.94 15.61
CA GLY A 373 8.36 43.84 16.54
C GLY A 373 8.20 42.77 17.62
N TYR A 374 7.09 42.04 17.62
CA TYR A 374 6.86 40.93 18.53
C TYR A 374 7.48 39.63 18.03
N THR A 375 7.73 38.71 18.96
CA THR A 375 8.28 37.39 18.69
C THR A 375 7.42 36.33 19.37
N ALA A 376 7.29 35.18 18.74
CA ALA A 376 6.61 34.01 19.29
C ALA A 376 7.44 32.75 19.00
N THR A 377 7.61 31.92 20.02
CA THR A 377 8.21 30.59 19.93
C THR A 377 7.13 29.55 20.21
N PHE A 378 6.74 28.80 19.18
CA PHE A 378 5.81 27.68 19.31
C PHE A 378 6.59 26.41 19.60
N THR A 379 6.22 25.68 20.66
CA THR A 379 6.77 24.37 21.00
C THR A 379 5.78 23.29 20.59
N GLY A 380 6.16 22.45 19.66
CA GLY A 380 5.41 21.26 19.24
C GLY A 380 5.90 20.03 19.97
N ILE A 381 4.98 19.20 20.46
CA ILE A 381 5.27 17.93 21.12
C ILE A 381 4.60 16.83 20.31
N GLU A 382 5.37 15.89 19.75
CA GLU A 382 4.82 14.75 19.01
C GLU A 382 4.96 13.47 19.83
N THR A 383 3.86 12.74 20.03
CA THR A 383 3.81 11.54 20.85
C THR A 383 3.29 10.35 20.05
N ASN A 384 3.92 9.19 20.22
CA ASN A 384 3.44 7.88 19.75
C ASN A 384 3.53 6.84 20.88
N ALA A 385 3.24 5.58 20.58
CA ALA A 385 3.33 4.46 21.54
C ALA A 385 4.74 4.25 22.13
N CYS A 386 5.80 4.78 21.50
CA CYS A 386 7.18 4.63 21.92
C CYS A 386 7.70 5.80 22.77
N GLY A 387 6.97 6.91 22.83
CA GLY A 387 7.33 8.10 23.61
C GLY A 387 7.09 9.41 22.88
N THR A 388 7.79 10.44 23.33
CA THR A 388 7.53 11.84 22.96
C THR A 388 8.82 12.54 22.49
N ASP A 389 8.72 13.35 21.43
CA ASP A 389 9.78 14.27 20.96
C ASP A 389 9.26 15.71 20.83
N TYR A 390 10.18 16.67 20.80
CA TYR A 390 9.92 18.11 20.87
C TYR A 390 10.53 18.86 19.68
N GLY A 391 9.80 19.84 19.16
CA GLY A 391 10.22 20.74 18.08
C GLY A 391 9.83 22.18 18.37
N TYR A 392 10.52 23.13 17.75
CA TYR A 392 10.29 24.56 17.99
C TYR A 392 10.16 25.34 16.67
N ILE A 393 9.27 26.33 16.65
CA ILE A 393 9.13 27.29 15.55
C ILE A 393 9.28 28.69 16.13
N TYR A 394 10.23 29.46 15.60
CA TYR A 394 10.45 30.84 15.99
C TYR A 394 9.92 31.79 14.91
N CYS A 395 9.09 32.75 15.33
CA CYS A 395 8.41 33.72 14.49
C CYS A 395 8.72 35.14 15.02
N LYS A 396 9.05 36.10 14.13
CA LYS A 396 9.20 37.53 14.44
C LYS A 396 8.36 38.37 13.46
N SER A 397 7.49 39.24 13.98
CA SER A 397 6.78 40.23 13.15
C SER A 397 7.71 41.40 12.81
N VAL A 398 7.79 41.79 11.53
CA VAL A 398 8.55 42.95 11.06
C VAL A 398 7.66 43.89 10.26
N ALA A 399 7.77 45.20 10.51
CA ALA A 399 7.06 46.21 9.73
C ALA A 399 7.55 46.20 8.28
N SER A 400 6.64 46.27 7.30
CA SER A 400 7.02 46.55 5.92
C SER A 400 7.48 48.01 5.81
N GLY A 401 8.74 48.24 5.46
CA GLY A 401 9.24 49.60 5.23
C GLY A 401 8.54 50.26 4.05
N GLY A 402 7.92 51.42 4.27
CA GLY A 402 7.50 52.37 3.23
C GLY A 402 5.99 52.58 3.09
N ALA A 403 5.57 53.84 3.26
CA ALA A 403 4.22 54.37 3.16
C ALA A 403 3.26 53.65 2.17
N GLY A 404 2.28 52.95 2.73
CA GLY A 404 1.14 52.41 1.99
C GLY A 404 0.68 51.05 2.52
N GLY A 405 -0.15 51.04 3.58
CA GLY A 405 -1.00 49.89 3.95
C GLY A 405 -0.35 48.50 4.01
N GLY A 406 0.95 48.40 4.30
CA GLY A 406 1.69 47.16 4.27
C GLY A 406 1.61 46.42 5.59
N THR A 407 1.22 45.15 5.52
CA THR A 407 1.09 44.21 6.62
C THR A 407 2.47 43.77 7.14
N PRO A 408 2.56 43.31 8.40
CA PRO A 408 3.81 42.78 8.95
C PRO A 408 4.36 41.67 8.05
N LEU A 409 5.60 41.78 7.58
CA LEU A 409 6.31 40.63 7.04
C LEU A 409 6.81 39.77 8.20
N LEU A 410 6.89 38.46 8.01
CA LEU A 410 7.53 37.55 8.96
C LEU A 410 8.89 37.14 8.39
N THR A 411 9.96 37.43 9.12
CA THR A 411 11.29 36.90 8.81
C THR A 411 11.64 35.84 9.84
N THR A 412 11.90 34.62 9.38
CA THR A 412 12.55 33.60 10.20
C THR A 412 14.05 33.91 10.19
N GLY A 413 14.58 34.39 11.33
CA GLY A 413 15.97 34.81 11.45
C GLY A 413 16.51 34.60 12.86
N ASP A 414 17.78 34.22 12.94
CA ASP A 414 18.50 34.15 14.22
C ASP A 414 18.67 35.56 14.81
N LEU A 415 18.51 35.71 16.13
CA LEU A 415 18.76 37.00 16.80
C LEU A 415 20.24 37.17 17.19
N PHE A 416 20.96 36.08 17.37
CA PHE A 416 22.39 36.07 17.71
C PHE A 416 23.09 34.86 17.10
N THR A 417 24.41 34.95 16.92
CA THR A 417 25.29 33.88 16.49
C THR A 417 26.09 33.36 17.68
N ILE A 418 26.53 32.11 17.56
CA ILE A 418 27.47 31.51 18.51
C ILE A 418 28.62 30.86 17.75
N SER A 419 29.85 31.04 18.22
CA SER A 419 31.04 30.47 17.58
C SER A 419 32.23 30.38 18.54
N PRO A 420 33.07 29.33 18.48
CA PRO A 420 32.87 28.11 17.70
C PRO A 420 31.75 27.25 18.30
N ASN A 421 31.06 26.48 17.47
CA ASN A 421 30.13 25.43 17.90
C ASN A 421 30.31 24.23 16.96
N PRO A 422 30.88 23.10 17.41
CA PRO A 422 31.24 22.76 18.80
C PRO A 422 32.34 23.64 19.40
N THR A 423 32.41 23.71 20.73
CA THR A 423 33.42 24.47 21.49
C THR A 423 34.12 23.59 22.53
N THR A 424 35.40 23.87 22.80
CA THR A 424 36.20 23.20 23.83
C THR A 424 36.23 23.94 25.17
N GLY A 425 35.64 25.14 25.27
CA GLY A 425 35.64 25.92 26.51
C GLY A 425 35.36 27.41 26.38
N VAL A 426 35.27 27.92 25.16
CA VAL A 426 34.99 29.35 24.90
C VAL A 426 33.91 29.48 23.84
N LEU A 427 32.88 30.28 24.11
CA LEU A 427 31.77 30.50 23.19
C LEU A 427 31.60 32.01 22.96
N ASN A 428 31.86 32.48 21.75
CA ASN A 428 31.53 33.84 21.34
C ASN A 428 30.04 33.91 21.03
N VAL A 429 29.40 34.98 21.47
CA VAL A 429 27.97 35.26 21.30
C VAL A 429 27.87 36.65 20.72
N GLN A 430 27.22 36.80 19.56
CA GLN A 430 27.09 38.11 18.90
C GLN A 430 25.69 38.28 18.31
N THR A 431 25.00 39.37 18.62
CA THR A 431 23.69 39.66 18.03
C THR A 431 23.82 40.01 16.54
N ILE A 432 22.85 39.61 15.74
CA ILE A 432 22.90 39.76 14.27
C ILE A 432 22.45 41.15 13.83
N ASP A 433 21.49 41.74 14.54
CA ASP A 433 20.89 43.04 14.25
C ASP A 433 21.48 44.19 15.07
N ASN A 434 22.63 43.97 15.71
CA ASN A 434 23.25 44.87 16.69
C ASN A 434 22.36 45.20 17.91
N SER A 435 21.29 44.44 18.16
CA SER A 435 20.54 44.55 19.40
C SER A 435 21.45 44.28 20.61
N THR A 436 21.11 44.89 21.74
CA THR A 436 21.89 44.77 22.96
C THR A 436 21.23 43.80 23.94
N PHE A 437 22.07 43.16 24.74
CA PHE A 437 21.70 42.29 25.85
C PHE A 437 22.54 42.64 27.08
N ASN A 438 22.02 42.28 28.25
CA ASN A 438 22.71 42.41 29.52
C ASN A 438 22.76 41.09 30.31
N SER A 439 22.12 40.02 29.82
CA SER A 439 22.09 38.73 30.49
C SER A 439 22.15 37.56 29.52
N ILE A 440 22.93 36.54 29.88
CA ILE A 440 23.02 35.26 29.19
C ILE A 440 22.94 34.15 30.24
N ARG A 441 22.14 33.11 30.00
CA ARG A 441 22.15 31.88 30.80
C ARG A 441 22.51 30.68 29.95
N ILE A 442 23.12 29.68 30.58
CA ILE A 442 23.32 28.36 30.00
C ILE A 442 22.44 27.40 30.77
N LEU A 443 21.70 26.57 30.04
CA LEU A 443 20.83 25.52 30.57
C LEU A 443 21.38 24.16 30.18
N ASP A 444 21.16 23.15 31.03
CA ASP A 444 21.34 21.76 30.65
C ASP A 444 20.29 21.31 29.61
N LYS A 445 20.44 20.09 29.10
CA LYS A 445 19.47 19.47 28.17
C LYS A 445 18.06 19.26 28.74
N MET A 446 17.90 19.40 30.06
CA MET A 446 16.60 19.34 30.75
C MET A 446 16.01 20.74 30.98
N GLY A 447 16.69 21.81 30.56
CA GLY A 447 16.24 23.20 30.68
C GLY A 447 16.58 23.86 32.01
N ASN A 448 17.35 23.22 32.89
CA ASN A 448 17.75 23.81 34.17
C ASN A 448 18.94 24.75 33.99
N PRO A 449 18.93 25.95 34.60
CA PRO A 449 20.07 26.85 34.55
C PRO A 449 21.31 26.24 35.22
N VAL A 450 22.40 26.11 34.46
CA VAL A 450 23.70 25.66 34.94
C VAL A 450 24.72 26.79 35.02
N LYS A 451 24.50 27.90 34.29
CA LYS A 451 25.37 29.09 34.35
C LYS A 451 24.59 30.37 34.04
N LEU A 452 24.96 31.49 34.66
CA LEU A 452 24.38 32.81 34.41
C LEU A 452 25.50 33.85 34.29
N PHE A 453 25.40 34.70 33.28
CA PHE A 453 26.29 35.81 33.00
C PHE A 453 25.46 37.10 32.95
N THR A 454 25.88 38.11 33.69
CA THR A 454 25.22 39.43 33.74
C THR A 454 26.24 40.51 33.51
N TYR A 455 25.90 41.51 32.71
CA TYR A 455 26.80 42.59 32.28
C TYR A 455 26.31 43.95 32.78
N GLN A 456 27.27 44.82 33.15
CA GLN A 456 26.99 46.21 33.47
C GLN A 456 26.94 47.00 32.16
N GLY A 457 25.73 47.31 31.70
CA GLY A 457 25.48 47.99 30.44
C GLY A 457 25.06 47.06 29.30
N ASP A 458 24.64 47.68 28.21
CA ASP A 458 24.09 47.04 27.03
C ASP A 458 25.21 46.66 26.05
N ILE A 459 25.38 45.37 25.79
CA ILE A 459 26.41 44.83 24.88
C ILE A 459 25.78 44.04 23.73
N ASN A 460 26.44 43.97 22.58
CA ASN A 460 25.96 43.25 21.40
C ASN A 460 26.87 42.06 21.02
N SER A 461 28.00 41.88 21.71
CA SER A 461 28.91 40.75 21.51
C SER A 461 29.68 40.45 22.80
N VAL A 462 29.90 39.16 23.11
CA VAL A 462 30.70 38.73 24.25
C VAL A 462 31.31 37.35 24.04
N THR A 463 32.46 37.12 24.67
CA THR A 463 33.11 35.81 24.74
C THR A 463 32.88 35.19 26.12
N LEU A 464 32.22 34.03 26.16
CA LEU A 464 31.92 33.31 27.39
C LEU A 464 32.97 32.23 27.66
N ASN A 465 33.45 32.16 28.91
CA ASN A 465 34.24 31.02 29.38
C ASN A 465 33.30 29.97 30.01
N ILE A 466 33.30 28.78 29.43
CA ILE A 466 32.45 27.64 29.79
C ILE A 466 33.28 26.35 29.91
N SER A 467 34.59 26.49 30.12
CA SER A 467 35.53 25.36 30.24
C SER A 467 35.27 24.44 31.42
N ASP A 468 34.58 24.95 32.44
CA ASP A 468 34.11 24.26 33.64
C ASP A 468 32.87 23.38 33.40
N LEU A 469 32.17 23.53 32.28
CA LEU A 469 31.05 22.66 31.93
C LEU A 469 31.57 21.31 31.41
N PRO A 470 31.02 20.17 31.87
CA PRO A 470 31.28 18.86 31.31
C PRO A 470 31.01 18.78 29.80
N THR A 471 31.59 17.77 29.14
CA THR A 471 31.24 17.44 27.75
C THR A 471 29.78 17.00 27.66
N ASP A 472 28.90 17.85 27.15
CA ASP A 472 27.49 17.58 26.92
C ASP A 472 26.91 18.62 25.93
N THR A 473 25.62 18.47 25.65
CA THR A 473 24.81 19.43 24.90
C THR A 473 24.16 20.43 25.85
N TYR A 474 24.31 21.72 25.54
CA TYR A 474 23.79 22.81 26.36
C TYR A 474 22.95 23.78 25.54
N ILE A 475 22.06 24.49 26.22
CA ILE A 475 21.27 25.58 25.65
C ILE A 475 21.84 26.89 26.17
N ILE A 476 22.28 27.77 25.29
CA ILE A 476 22.57 29.16 25.63
C ILE A 476 21.35 30.02 25.35
N SER A 477 20.87 30.76 26.34
CA SER A 477 19.82 31.78 26.16
C SER A 477 20.40 33.17 26.40
N VAL A 478 20.11 34.13 25.51
CA VAL A 478 20.50 35.54 25.57
C VAL A 478 19.24 36.39 25.78
N LEU A 479 19.24 37.28 26.77
CA LEU A 479 18.13 38.17 27.06
C LEU A 479 18.17 39.40 26.14
N LEU A 480 17.36 39.38 25.08
CA LEU A 480 17.27 40.43 24.06
C LEU A 480 15.91 41.11 24.14
N GLY A 481 15.88 42.44 24.33
CA GLY A 481 14.62 43.19 24.40
C GLY A 481 13.63 42.68 25.46
N GLY A 482 14.14 42.19 26.60
CA GLY A 482 13.34 41.62 27.68
C GLY A 482 12.94 40.15 27.50
N THR A 483 13.41 39.47 26.45
CA THR A 483 13.02 38.09 26.12
C THR A 483 14.23 37.18 25.92
N TRP A 484 14.17 35.95 26.42
CA TRP A 484 15.23 34.97 26.26
C TRP A 484 15.19 34.32 24.89
N SER A 485 16.14 34.65 24.01
CA SER A 485 16.38 33.95 22.75
C SER A 485 17.42 32.85 22.97
N SER A 486 17.19 31.63 22.48
CA SER A 486 18.05 30.48 22.81
C SER A 486 18.65 29.77 21.58
N LYS A 487 19.86 29.23 21.76
CA LYS A 487 20.56 28.38 20.80
C LYS A 487 21.19 27.20 21.52
N LEU A 488 21.38 26.10 20.80
CA LEU A 488 22.07 24.92 21.32
C LEU A 488 23.53 24.93 20.89
N PHE A 489 24.42 24.56 21.81
CA PHE A 489 25.84 24.39 21.51
C PHE A 489 26.37 23.09 22.13
N ILE A 490 27.39 22.53 21.50
CA ILE A 490 28.05 21.31 21.94
C ILE A 490 29.36 21.68 22.64
N LYS A 491 29.50 21.31 23.92
CA LYS A 491 30.76 21.37 24.64
C LYS A 491 31.49 20.04 24.44
N GLN A 492 32.65 20.09 23.79
CA GLN A 492 33.55 18.94 23.62
C GLN A 492 34.52 18.84 24.79
#